data_AF-A0A6I7NZE0-F1
#
_entry.id   AF-A0A6I7NZE0-F1
#
_cell.length_a   1.000
_cell.length_b   1.000
_cell.length_c   1.000
_cell.angle_alpha   90.00
_cell.angle_beta   90.00
_cell.angle_gamma   90.00
#
_symmetry.space_group_name_H-M   'P 1'
#
loop_
_entity.id
_entity.type
_entity.pdbx_description
1 polymer ?
#
loop_
_entity_poly.entity_id
_entity_poly.type
_entity_poly.pdbx_seq_one_letter_code
_entity_poly.pdbx_strand_id
1 'polypeptide(L)'
;MPPRAVLVAALALTLTLPASAAPAAGNDYTAFLEACIAAAGGPGRSAATTCFGQVTQSCLVATDLTTRDMVDCAGEELTAWDDLMAAALTRLRIAEPQARIEVIERAQERWALWRDARCAIYATFEGSLFRPLAVRCLADTTADRVVDLWQIERGLVGE
;
A
#
# COMPACT_ATOMS: atom_id res chain seq x y z
N MET A 1 18.75 -37.13 56.68
CA MET A 1 17.64 -36.19 56.44
C MET A 1 17.72 -35.73 54.99
N PRO A 2 16.72 -36.00 54.14
CA PRO A 2 16.82 -35.73 52.70
C PRO A 2 16.44 -34.27 52.38
N PRO A 3 16.99 -33.66 51.31
CA PRO A 3 16.49 -32.39 50.81
C PRO A 3 15.22 -32.60 49.96
N ARG A 4 14.24 -31.73 50.17
CA ARG A 4 12.97 -31.68 49.44
C ARG A 4 13.20 -31.14 48.03
N ALA A 5 12.81 -31.91 47.01
CA ALA A 5 12.74 -31.45 45.63
C ALA A 5 11.56 -30.47 45.48
N VAL A 6 11.85 -29.25 45.03
CA VAL A 6 10.83 -28.28 44.59
C VAL A 6 10.81 -28.32 43.07
N LEU A 7 9.75 -28.92 42.50
CA LEU A 7 9.46 -28.81 41.08
C LEU A 7 8.96 -27.39 40.78
N VAL A 8 9.73 -26.62 40.02
CA VAL A 8 9.28 -25.37 39.40
C VAL A 8 8.77 -25.74 37.99
N ALA A 9 7.45 -25.76 37.82
CA ALA A 9 6.84 -25.90 36.50
C ALA A 9 6.95 -24.57 35.75
N ALA A 10 7.91 -24.49 34.81
CA ALA A 10 8.04 -23.37 33.90
C ALA A 10 6.95 -23.47 32.81
N LEU A 11 5.92 -22.62 32.92
CA LEU A 11 4.88 -22.45 31.91
C LEU A 11 5.47 -21.69 30.72
N ALA A 12 5.83 -22.40 29.65
CA ALA A 12 6.28 -21.78 28.40
C ALA A 12 5.08 -21.19 27.65
N LEU A 13 4.88 -19.88 27.77
CA LEU A 13 3.88 -19.14 27.01
C LEU A 13 4.38 -18.93 25.57
N THR A 14 3.99 -19.82 24.67
CA THR A 14 4.30 -19.71 23.23
C THR A 14 3.47 -18.60 22.60
N LEU A 15 4.08 -17.43 22.40
CA LEU A 15 3.53 -16.36 21.56
C LEU A 15 3.52 -16.82 20.11
N THR A 16 2.35 -17.23 19.61
CA THR A 16 2.14 -17.49 18.19
C THR A 16 2.05 -16.15 17.46
N LEU A 17 3.13 -15.71 16.82
CA LEU A 17 3.02 -14.64 15.83
C LEU A 17 2.30 -15.21 14.60
N PRO A 18 1.28 -14.53 14.06
CA PRO A 18 0.73 -14.90 12.76
C PRO A 18 1.82 -14.66 11.71
N ALA A 19 2.29 -15.73 11.09
CA ALA A 19 3.07 -15.63 9.87
C ALA A 19 2.12 -15.15 8.77
N SER A 20 2.24 -13.89 8.36
CA SER A 20 1.53 -13.39 7.18
C SER A 20 2.06 -14.14 5.96
N ALA A 21 1.31 -15.12 5.48
CA ALA A 21 1.60 -15.79 4.22
C ALA A 21 1.48 -14.76 3.09
N ALA A 22 2.56 -14.60 2.33
CA ALA A 22 2.63 -13.68 1.20
C ALA A 22 1.79 -14.23 0.02
N PRO A 23 0.87 -13.45 -0.58
CA PRO A 23 0.24 -13.81 -1.84
C PRO A 23 1.23 -13.91 -3.03
N ALA A 24 1.17 -15.03 -3.78
CA ALA A 24 1.70 -15.27 -5.13
C ALA A 24 1.00 -14.48 -6.28
N ALA A 25 1.54 -14.48 -7.50
CA ALA A 25 0.91 -13.87 -8.68
C ALA A 25 -0.45 -14.53 -9.02
N GLY A 26 -1.47 -13.71 -9.30
CA GLY A 26 -2.88 -14.13 -9.41
C GLY A 26 -3.72 -13.93 -8.15
N ASN A 27 -3.17 -13.25 -7.15
CA ASN A 27 -3.85 -12.91 -5.91
C ASN A 27 -4.49 -11.53 -5.93
N ASP A 28 -5.54 -11.39 -5.13
CA ASP A 28 -6.21 -10.12 -4.87
C ASP A 28 -5.30 -9.22 -4.01
N TYR A 29 -4.40 -8.51 -4.68
CA TYR A 29 -3.46 -7.61 -4.02
C TYR A 29 -4.13 -6.38 -3.43
N THR A 30 -5.30 -5.99 -3.94
CA THR A 30 -6.12 -4.94 -3.35
C THR A 30 -6.62 -5.39 -1.97
N ALA A 31 -7.19 -6.58 -1.85
CA ALA A 31 -7.60 -7.14 -0.55
C ALA A 31 -6.42 -7.35 0.41
N PHE A 32 -5.27 -7.81 -0.09
CA PHE A 32 -4.05 -7.90 0.71
C PHE A 32 -3.63 -6.53 1.27
N LEU A 33 -3.67 -5.50 0.44
CA LEU A 33 -3.31 -4.15 0.83
C LEU A 33 -4.30 -3.56 1.84
N GLU A 34 -5.61 -3.78 1.65
CA GLU A 34 -6.65 -3.42 2.63
C GLU A 34 -6.41 -4.09 3.99
N ALA A 35 -6.05 -5.38 4.00
CA ALA A 35 -5.72 -6.10 5.22
C ALA A 35 -4.46 -5.51 5.91
N CYS A 36 -3.44 -5.14 5.13
CA CYS A 36 -2.27 -4.44 5.65
C CYS A 36 -2.67 -3.10 6.30
N ILE A 37 -3.46 -2.28 5.61
CA ILE A 37 -3.90 -0.97 6.10
C ILE A 37 -4.71 -1.14 7.39
N ALA A 38 -5.61 -2.12 7.45
CA ALA A 38 -6.38 -2.42 8.65
C ALA A 38 -5.47 -2.82 9.83
N ALA A 39 -4.49 -3.70 9.60
CA ALA A 39 -3.52 -4.12 10.61
C ALA A 39 -2.63 -2.95 11.09
N ALA A 40 -2.37 -1.97 10.22
CA ALA A 40 -1.59 -0.78 10.53
C ALA A 40 -2.40 0.37 11.17
N GLY A 41 -3.65 0.11 11.59
CA GLY A 41 -4.50 1.07 12.29
C GLY A 41 -5.54 1.80 11.43
N GLY A 42 -5.73 1.36 10.19
CA GLY A 42 -6.77 1.86 9.27
C GLY A 42 -6.33 3.00 8.34
N PRO A 43 -7.24 3.51 7.48
CA PRO A 43 -6.93 4.49 6.45
C PRO A 43 -6.25 5.76 6.98
N GLY A 44 -5.03 6.03 6.52
CA GLY A 44 -4.24 7.20 6.87
C GLY A 44 -2.76 7.09 6.48
N ARG A 45 -2.01 8.19 6.65
CA ARG A 45 -0.61 8.29 6.22
C ARG A 45 0.31 7.25 6.86
N SER A 46 0.15 7.01 8.17
CA SER A 46 0.96 6.03 8.89
C SER A 46 0.74 4.62 8.35
N ALA A 47 -0.53 4.22 8.14
CA ALA A 47 -0.85 2.90 7.62
C ALA A 47 -0.37 2.73 6.18
N ALA A 48 -0.58 3.74 5.33
CA ALA A 48 -0.08 3.73 3.96
C ALA A 48 1.44 3.53 3.92
N THR A 49 2.19 4.31 4.72
CA THR A 49 3.66 4.20 4.79
C THR A 49 4.11 2.80 5.21
N THR A 50 3.44 2.18 6.17
CA THR A 50 3.71 0.79 6.58
C THR A 50 3.46 -0.21 5.46
N CYS A 51 2.45 0.04 4.63
CA CYS A 51 2.01 -0.87 3.58
C CYS A 51 2.67 -0.65 2.21
N PHE A 52 3.47 0.42 2.06
CA PHE A 52 4.26 0.65 0.84
C PHE A 52 5.24 -0.49 0.59
N GLY A 53 5.30 -0.95 -0.65
CA GLY A 53 6.15 -2.03 -1.11
C GLY A 53 5.67 -3.42 -0.72
N GLN A 54 4.61 -3.58 0.10
CA GLN A 54 4.23 -4.89 0.63
C GLN A 54 3.69 -5.82 -0.46
N VAL A 55 2.91 -5.27 -1.42
CA VAL A 55 2.44 -6.03 -2.59
C VAL A 55 3.63 -6.42 -3.45
N THR A 56 4.52 -5.47 -3.79
CA THR A 56 5.71 -5.76 -4.60
C THR A 56 6.57 -6.84 -3.94
N GLN A 57 6.83 -6.73 -2.64
CA GLN A 57 7.63 -7.69 -1.88
C GLN A 57 6.98 -9.07 -1.86
N SER A 58 5.68 -9.13 -1.62
CA SER A 58 4.92 -10.38 -1.62
C SER A 58 4.99 -11.08 -2.98
N CYS A 59 4.75 -10.32 -4.05
CA CYS A 59 4.79 -10.82 -5.42
C CYS A 59 6.17 -11.39 -5.77
N LEU A 60 7.25 -10.69 -5.42
CA LEU A 60 8.62 -11.08 -5.76
C LEU A 60 9.09 -12.40 -5.16
N VAL A 61 8.52 -12.85 -4.02
CA VAL A 61 8.88 -14.12 -3.37
C VAL A 61 8.70 -15.32 -4.30
N ALA A 62 7.76 -15.25 -5.25
CA ALA A 62 7.44 -16.32 -6.18
C ALA A 62 8.15 -16.18 -7.55
N THR A 63 9.15 -15.31 -7.68
CA THR A 63 9.77 -14.95 -8.95
C THR A 63 11.28 -15.24 -9.00
N ASP A 64 11.87 -15.12 -10.18
CA ASP A 64 13.32 -15.24 -10.40
C ASP A 64 14.08 -13.94 -10.10
N LEU A 65 13.40 -12.93 -9.56
CA LEU A 65 13.96 -11.61 -9.21
C LEU A 65 14.62 -10.88 -10.39
N THR A 66 14.11 -11.10 -11.60
CA THR A 66 14.58 -10.36 -12.77
C THR A 66 14.08 -8.92 -12.74
N THR A 67 14.70 -8.01 -13.50
CA THR A 67 14.17 -6.64 -13.65
C THR A 67 12.74 -6.64 -14.20
N ARG A 68 12.39 -7.62 -15.04
CA ARG A 68 11.02 -7.78 -15.54
C ARG A 68 10.07 -8.10 -14.39
N ASP A 69 10.41 -9.07 -13.55
CA ASP A 69 9.59 -9.42 -12.38
C ASP A 69 9.41 -8.23 -11.43
N MET A 70 10.46 -7.42 -11.23
CA MET A 70 10.37 -6.19 -10.44
C MET A 70 9.41 -5.17 -11.04
N VAL A 71 9.38 -5.02 -12.37
CA VAL A 71 8.45 -4.13 -13.06
C VAL A 71 7.02 -4.64 -12.92
N ASP A 72 6.82 -5.94 -13.16
CA ASP A 72 5.50 -6.56 -13.13
C ASP A 72 4.92 -6.52 -11.70
N CYS A 73 5.69 -6.90 -10.68
CA CYS A 73 5.27 -6.85 -9.29
C CYS A 73 5.03 -5.42 -8.78
N ALA A 74 5.82 -4.43 -9.21
CA ALA A 74 5.54 -3.03 -8.90
C ALA A 74 4.27 -2.53 -9.60
N GLY A 75 3.94 -3.08 -10.78
CA GLY A 75 2.70 -2.79 -11.50
C GLY A 75 1.47 -3.34 -10.78
N GLU A 76 1.57 -4.52 -10.18
CA GLU A 76 0.52 -5.08 -9.31
C GLU A 76 0.26 -4.17 -8.11
N GLU A 77 1.31 -3.63 -7.49
CA GLU A 77 1.17 -2.68 -6.39
C GLU A 77 0.53 -1.36 -6.84
N LEU A 78 0.95 -0.81 -7.98
CA LEU A 78 0.31 0.36 -8.57
C LEU A 78 -1.19 0.12 -8.79
N THR A 79 -1.56 -1.04 -9.32
CA THR A 79 -2.95 -1.41 -9.59
C THR A 79 -3.75 -1.46 -8.29
N ALA A 80 -3.22 -2.10 -7.25
CA ALA A 80 -3.88 -2.15 -5.94
C ALA A 80 -4.11 -0.76 -5.33
N TRP A 81 -3.12 0.15 -5.44
CA TRP A 81 -3.29 1.53 -4.98
C TRP A 81 -4.28 2.33 -5.85
N ASP A 82 -4.30 2.11 -7.17
CA ASP A 82 -5.25 2.75 -8.09
C ASP A 82 -6.69 2.30 -7.80
N ASP A 83 -6.92 1.03 -7.46
CA ASP A 83 -8.23 0.50 -7.03
C ASP A 83 -8.71 1.20 -5.75
N LEU A 84 -7.84 1.32 -4.75
CA LEU A 84 -8.15 2.05 -3.50
C LEU A 84 -8.45 3.53 -3.75
N MET A 85 -7.74 4.15 -4.70
CA MET A 85 -7.98 5.53 -5.11
C MET A 85 -9.34 5.70 -5.78
N ALA A 86 -9.70 4.80 -6.70
CA ALA A 86 -10.99 4.79 -7.36
C ALA A 86 -12.15 4.57 -6.36
N ALA A 87 -11.95 3.67 -5.40
CA ALA A 87 -12.91 3.44 -4.32
C ALA A 87 -13.10 4.70 -3.45
N ALA A 88 -12.02 5.38 -3.08
CA ALA A 88 -12.10 6.62 -2.29
C ALA A 88 -12.80 7.76 -3.06
N LEU A 89 -12.48 7.95 -4.33
CA LEU A 89 -13.19 8.91 -5.19
C LEU A 89 -14.68 8.60 -5.29
N THR A 90 -15.03 7.31 -5.40
CA THR A 90 -16.44 6.87 -5.45
C THR A 90 -17.19 7.19 -4.16
N ARG A 91 -16.59 6.92 -3.00
CA ARG A 91 -17.19 7.27 -1.70
C ARG A 91 -17.35 8.78 -1.54
N LEU A 92 -16.33 9.56 -1.92
CA LEU A 92 -16.43 11.03 -1.92
C LEU A 92 -17.61 11.51 -2.79
N ARG A 93 -17.75 11.01 -4.01
CA ARG A 93 -18.87 11.37 -4.93
C ARG A 93 -20.25 11.13 -4.31
N ILE A 94 -20.38 10.12 -3.46
CA ILE A 94 -21.63 9.81 -2.76
C ILE A 94 -21.84 10.74 -1.55
N ALA A 95 -20.77 11.06 -0.82
CA ALA A 95 -20.85 11.75 0.46
C ALA A 95 -20.84 13.29 0.36
N GLU A 96 -20.25 13.85 -0.69
CA GLU A 96 -19.93 15.27 -0.77
C GLU A 96 -20.87 16.08 -1.68
N PRO A 97 -21.10 17.38 -1.39
CA PRO A 97 -21.83 18.26 -2.30
C PRO A 97 -21.15 18.36 -3.67
N GLN A 98 -21.95 18.45 -4.73
CA GLN A 98 -21.47 18.51 -6.12
C GLN A 98 -20.36 19.55 -6.34
N ALA A 99 -20.49 20.74 -5.77
CA ALA A 99 -19.49 21.80 -5.89
C ALA A 99 -18.10 21.40 -5.34
N ARG A 100 -18.05 20.56 -4.30
CA ARG A 100 -16.80 20.04 -3.75
C ARG A 100 -16.22 18.94 -4.63
N ILE A 101 -17.07 18.06 -5.17
CA ILE A 101 -16.66 17.02 -6.11
C ILE A 101 -16.02 17.59 -7.35
N GLU A 102 -16.59 18.64 -7.93
CA GLU A 102 -15.99 19.32 -9.09
C GLU A 102 -14.58 19.85 -8.80
N VAL A 103 -14.30 20.30 -7.57
CA VAL A 103 -12.96 20.71 -7.15
C VAL A 103 -12.03 19.49 -7.01
N ILE A 104 -12.50 18.42 -6.39
CA ILE A 104 -11.73 17.18 -6.19
C ILE A 104 -11.35 16.55 -7.54
N GLU A 105 -12.28 16.49 -8.51
CA GLU A 105 -12.04 15.90 -9.82
C GLU A 105 -11.04 16.73 -10.64
N ARG A 106 -11.17 18.07 -10.64
CA ARG A 106 -10.14 18.93 -11.27
C ARG A 106 -8.77 18.78 -10.62
N ALA A 107 -8.72 18.59 -9.29
CA ALA A 107 -7.47 18.32 -8.59
C ALA A 107 -6.90 16.94 -8.96
N GLN A 108 -7.76 15.93 -9.11
CA GLN A 108 -7.38 14.57 -9.52
C GLN A 108 -6.77 14.53 -10.92
N GLU A 109 -7.38 15.22 -11.89
CA GLU A 109 -6.85 15.33 -13.26
C GLU A 109 -5.45 15.96 -13.27
N ARG A 110 -5.28 17.08 -12.57
CA ARG A 110 -3.99 17.78 -12.49
C ARG A 110 -2.94 16.94 -11.75
N TRP A 111 -3.36 16.25 -10.69
CA TRP A 111 -2.48 15.34 -9.95
C TRP A 111 -1.98 14.20 -10.84
N ALA A 112 -2.85 13.59 -11.65
CA ALA A 112 -2.44 12.51 -12.56
C ALA A 112 -1.39 12.99 -13.57
N LEU A 113 -1.62 14.15 -14.20
CA LEU A 113 -0.63 14.76 -15.10
C LEU A 113 0.71 15.04 -14.40
N TRP A 114 0.67 15.53 -13.17
CA TRP A 114 1.88 15.77 -12.38
C TRP A 114 2.60 14.47 -12.01
N ARG A 115 1.87 13.42 -11.59
CA ARG A 115 2.42 12.10 -11.27
C ARG A 115 3.18 11.55 -12.48
N ASP A 116 2.53 11.56 -13.63
CA ASP A 116 3.09 10.99 -14.86
C ASP A 116 4.35 11.77 -15.27
N ALA A 117 4.31 13.12 -15.23
CA ALA A 117 5.48 13.96 -15.52
C ALA A 117 6.63 13.77 -14.52
N ARG A 118 6.31 13.65 -13.23
CA ARG A 118 7.28 13.39 -12.16
C ARG A 118 7.98 12.06 -12.37
N CYS A 119 7.24 11.01 -12.67
CA CYS A 119 7.79 9.65 -12.78
C CYS A 119 8.43 9.39 -14.16
N ALA A 120 8.09 10.16 -15.19
CA ALA A 120 8.71 10.05 -16.52
C ALA A 120 10.23 10.30 -16.50
N ILE A 121 10.77 11.01 -15.49
CA ILE A 121 12.21 11.23 -15.35
C ILE A 121 13.00 9.91 -15.33
N TYR A 122 12.44 8.85 -14.73
CA TYR A 122 13.12 7.57 -14.64
C TYR A 122 13.31 6.90 -16.00
N ALA A 123 12.43 7.17 -16.98
CA ALA A 123 12.58 6.66 -18.33
C ALA A 123 13.71 7.34 -19.13
N THR A 124 14.26 8.46 -18.61
CA THR A 124 15.35 9.19 -19.27
C THR A 124 16.74 8.67 -18.92
N PHE A 125 16.86 7.89 -17.84
CA PHE A 125 18.12 7.31 -17.41
C PHE A 125 18.42 5.98 -18.14
N GLU A 126 19.70 5.73 -18.41
CA GLU A 126 20.16 4.49 -19.03
C GLU A 126 20.27 3.34 -18.03
N GLY A 127 19.94 2.12 -18.45
CA GLY A 127 20.07 0.91 -17.63
C GLY A 127 18.72 0.34 -17.19
N SER A 128 18.70 -0.98 -16.96
CA SER A 128 17.46 -1.70 -16.69
C SER A 128 16.85 -1.36 -15.32
N LEU A 129 17.67 -0.95 -14.35
CA LEU A 129 17.26 -0.59 -12.98
C LEU A 129 16.20 0.53 -12.94
N PHE A 130 16.21 1.46 -13.88
CA PHE A 130 15.30 2.60 -13.85
C PHE A 130 13.86 2.26 -14.23
N ARG A 131 13.63 1.12 -14.88
CA ARG A 131 12.29 0.65 -15.24
C ARG A 131 11.43 0.35 -14.00
N PRO A 132 11.85 -0.52 -13.06
CA PRO A 132 11.08 -0.74 -11.84
C PRO A 132 10.99 0.51 -10.96
N LEU A 133 12.00 1.39 -10.97
CA LEU A 133 11.92 2.68 -10.25
C LEU A 133 10.83 3.61 -10.81
N ALA A 134 10.64 3.62 -12.14
CA ALA A 134 9.57 4.40 -12.77
C ALA A 134 8.19 3.92 -12.29
N VAL A 135 7.95 2.61 -12.29
CA VAL A 135 6.67 2.03 -11.85
C VAL A 135 6.47 2.22 -10.35
N ARG A 136 7.53 2.05 -9.56
CA ARG A 136 7.50 2.29 -8.11
C ARG A 136 7.15 3.75 -7.79
N CYS A 137 7.69 4.71 -8.54
CA CYS A 137 7.32 6.12 -8.40
C CYS A 137 5.82 6.34 -8.62
N LEU A 138 5.22 5.69 -9.63
CA LEU A 138 3.78 5.77 -9.87
C LEU A 138 3.01 5.22 -8.66
N ALA A 139 3.38 4.02 -8.19
CA ALA A 139 2.73 3.36 -7.06
C ALA A 139 2.79 4.21 -5.77
N ASP A 140 3.98 4.66 -5.36
CA ASP A 140 4.16 5.47 -4.15
C ASP A 140 3.35 6.79 -4.25
N THR A 141 3.37 7.42 -5.42
CA THR A 141 2.64 8.68 -5.64
C THR A 141 1.13 8.48 -5.63
N THR A 142 0.62 7.38 -6.21
CA THR A 142 -0.80 6.98 -6.09
C THR A 142 -1.17 6.73 -4.64
N ALA A 143 -0.32 6.03 -3.88
CA ALA A 143 -0.60 5.72 -2.49
C ALA A 143 -0.67 6.98 -1.61
N ASP A 144 0.21 7.96 -1.84
CA ASP A 144 0.11 9.30 -1.23
C ASP A 144 -1.21 9.99 -1.58
N ARG A 145 -1.69 9.86 -2.81
CA ARG A 145 -2.97 10.43 -3.22
C ARG A 145 -4.16 9.77 -2.53
N VAL A 146 -4.12 8.45 -2.36
CA VAL A 146 -5.12 7.71 -1.59
C VAL A 146 -5.20 8.25 -0.15
N VAL A 147 -4.06 8.52 0.48
CA VAL A 147 -4.01 9.13 1.81
C VAL A 147 -4.69 10.50 1.85
N ASP A 148 -4.40 11.37 0.86
CA ASP A 148 -5.04 12.68 0.79
C ASP A 148 -6.56 12.57 0.66
N LEU A 149 -7.05 11.63 -0.17
CA LEU A 149 -8.48 11.39 -0.33
C LEU A 149 -9.12 10.87 0.97
N TRP A 150 -8.48 9.95 1.68
CA TRP A 150 -8.97 9.47 2.98
C TRP A 150 -9.04 10.59 4.03
N GLN A 151 -8.13 11.57 3.99
CA GLN A 151 -8.22 12.74 4.88
C GLN A 151 -9.41 13.62 4.56
N ILE A 152 -9.74 13.77 3.28
CA ILE A 152 -10.95 14.49 2.84
C ILE A 152 -12.21 13.72 3.29
N GLU A 153 -12.26 12.39 3.10
CA GLU A 153 -13.39 11.55 3.53
C GLU A 153 -13.66 11.66 5.04
N ARG A 154 -12.60 11.80 5.83
CA ARG A 154 -12.68 11.98 7.29
C ARG A 154 -12.99 13.42 7.70
N GLY A 155 -13.25 14.29 6.73
CA GLY A 155 -13.73 15.65 6.93
C GLY A 155 -12.71 16.61 7.54
N LEU A 156 -11.40 16.43 7.28
CA LEU A 156 -10.31 17.21 7.89
C LEU A 156 -10.59 17.45 9.37
N VAL A 157 -10.43 16.42 10.22
CA VAL A 157 -10.54 16.46 11.70
C VAL A 157 -10.80 17.87 12.22
N GLY A 158 -12.09 18.23 12.29
CA GLY A 158 -12.48 19.49 12.90
C GLY A 158 -12.14 19.42 14.38
N GLU A 159 -11.06 20.09 14.77
CA GLU A 159 -10.88 21.02 15.90
C GLU A 159 -9.40 21.31 16.13
#